data_AF-A0A2D6BMJ2-F1
#
_entry.id   AF-A0A2D6BMJ2-F1
#
_cell.length_a   1.000
_cell.length_b   1.000
_cell.length_c   1.000
_cell.angle_alpha   90.00
_cell.angle_beta   90.00
_cell.angle_gamma   90.00
#
_symmetry.space_group_name_H-M   'P 1'
#
loop_
_entity.id
_entity.type
_entity.pdbx_description
1 polymer ?
#
loop_
_entity_poly.entity_id
_entity_poly.type
_entity_poly.pdbx_seq_one_letter_code
_entity_poly.pdbx_strand_id
1 'polypeptide(L)'
;MSGENDAEFTGLPGVLWDPRIEAYRAPGHRYALLRDALLRAGVAVIDRVRGNVGPPVTDWAAVELRPYRAMALSAWELAERRGLVALPTGAGKTRLAM
;
A
#
# COMPACT_ATOMS: atom_id res chain seq x y z
N MET A 1 0.02 20.03 28.08
CA MET A 1 -0.49 18.64 28.23
C MET A 1 -0.06 17.81 27.02
N SER A 2 1.25 17.73 26.74
CA SER A 2 1.76 17.28 25.44
C SER A 2 2.61 16.00 25.50
N GLY A 3 2.81 15.42 26.68
CA GLY A 3 3.78 14.32 26.85
C GLY A 3 3.25 12.90 26.61
N GLU A 4 1.93 12.70 26.56
CA GLU A 4 1.33 11.35 26.58
C GLU A 4 1.07 10.80 25.18
N ASN A 5 0.67 11.66 24.23
CA ASN A 5 0.49 11.28 22.82
C ASN A 5 1.83 11.05 22.10
N ASP A 6 2.91 11.70 22.55
CA ASP A 6 4.21 11.61 21.89
C ASP A 6 4.79 10.20 21.95
N ALA A 7 4.58 9.49 23.06
CA ALA A 7 5.04 8.12 23.21
C ALA A 7 4.24 7.13 22.33
N GLU A 8 2.98 7.42 22.04
CA GLU A 8 2.06 6.54 21.33
C GLU A 8 2.38 6.43 19.83
N PHE A 9 2.83 7.53 19.20
CA PHE A 9 3.10 7.58 17.76
C PHE A 9 4.58 7.37 17.40
N THR A 10 5.51 7.53 18.35
CA THR A 10 6.96 7.38 18.10
C THR A 10 7.36 5.97 17.68
N GLY A 11 6.58 4.94 18.08
CA GLY A 11 6.81 3.55 17.68
C GLY A 11 6.28 3.19 16.28
N LEU A 12 5.56 4.09 15.61
CA LEU A 12 4.92 3.79 14.34
C LEU A 12 5.88 4.01 13.15
N PRO A 13 5.80 3.14 12.13
CA PRO A 13 6.79 3.12 11.05
C PRO A 13 6.77 4.41 10.25
N GLY A 14 7.80 5.23 10.46
CA GLY A 14 8.03 6.42 9.67
C GLY A 14 7.14 7.61 9.99
N VAL A 15 6.52 7.59 11.16
CA VAL A 15 5.75 8.70 11.72
C VAL A 15 6.68 9.64 12.47
N LEU A 16 6.62 10.94 12.15
CA LEU A 16 7.42 12.00 12.76
C LEU A 16 6.53 13.20 13.08
N TRP A 17 6.80 13.88 14.18
CA TRP A 17 6.15 15.16 14.50
C TRP A 17 6.60 16.23 13.50
N ASP A 18 5.65 16.96 12.90
CA ASP A 18 5.92 18.21 12.18
C ASP A 18 5.40 19.42 12.96
N PRO A 19 6.29 20.27 13.53
CA PRO A 19 5.87 21.47 14.25
C PRO A 19 5.21 22.53 13.36
N ARG A 20 5.36 22.46 12.03
CA ARG A 20 4.77 23.47 11.11
C ARG A 20 3.25 23.36 10.99
N ILE A 21 2.71 22.17 11.24
CA ILE A 21 1.27 21.88 11.18
C ILE A 21 0.74 21.27 12.48
N GLU A 22 1.61 21.21 13.50
CA GLU A 22 1.34 20.64 14.82
C GLU A 22 0.72 19.23 14.75
N ALA A 23 1.28 18.36 13.91
CA ALA A 23 0.77 17.01 13.72
C ALA A 23 1.84 15.99 13.34
N TYR A 24 1.56 14.72 13.65
CA TYR A 24 2.33 13.58 13.19
C TYR A 24 2.10 13.30 11.70
N ARG A 25 3.19 13.06 10.95
CA ARG A 25 3.13 12.71 9.54
C ARG A 25 4.05 11.55 9.19
N ALA A 26 3.66 10.82 8.15
CA ALA A 26 4.48 9.83 7.48
C ALA A 26 4.42 10.04 5.96
N PRO A 27 5.46 9.64 5.20
CA PRO A 27 5.39 9.56 3.74
C PRO A 27 4.20 8.70 3.28
N GLY A 28 3.46 9.15 2.28
CA GLY A 28 2.21 8.48 1.82
C GLY A 28 2.39 7.00 1.44
N HIS A 29 3.56 6.61 0.91
CA HIS A 29 3.85 5.22 0.56
C HIS A 29 3.96 4.27 1.78
N ARG A 30 4.01 4.80 3.00
CA ARG A 30 3.98 4.04 4.26
C ARG A 30 2.56 3.79 4.78
N TYR A 31 1.53 4.34 4.13
CA TYR A 31 0.14 4.20 4.56
C TYR A 31 -0.27 2.75 4.87
N ALA A 32 0.04 1.79 3.99
CA ALA A 32 -0.33 0.39 4.22
C ALA A 32 0.33 -0.19 5.49
N LEU A 33 1.62 0.09 5.69
CA LEU A 33 2.36 -0.35 6.88
C LEU A 33 1.83 0.30 8.17
N LEU A 34 1.46 1.59 8.10
CA LEU A 34 0.92 2.32 9.22
C LEU A 34 -0.48 1.81 9.61
N ARG A 35 -1.34 1.58 8.62
CA ARG A 35 -2.68 1.00 8.82
C ARG A 35 -2.62 -0.37 9.48
N ASP A 36 -1.70 -1.21 9.02
CA ASP A 36 -1.47 -2.55 9.52
C ASP A 36 -0.91 -2.54 10.96
N ALA A 37 0.05 -1.64 11.26
CA ALA A 37 0.55 -1.44 12.62
C ALA A 37 -0.54 -0.95 13.58
N LEU A 38 -1.35 0.02 13.18
CA LEU A 38 -2.46 0.55 13.98
C LEU A 38 -3.57 -0.49 14.21
N LEU A 39 -3.87 -1.29 13.19
CA LEU A 39 -4.82 -2.41 13.30
C LEU A 39 -4.33 -3.46 14.31
N ARG A 40 -3.05 -3.86 14.25
CA ARG A 40 -2.45 -4.78 15.24
C ARG A 40 -2.44 -4.22 16.65
N ALA A 41 -2.27 -2.91 16.78
CA ALA A 41 -2.33 -2.23 18.08
C ALA A 41 -3.77 -2.05 18.61
N GLY A 42 -4.80 -2.42 17.83
CA GLY A 42 -6.20 -2.26 18.23
C GLY A 42 -6.68 -0.81 18.26
N VAL A 43 -5.95 0.11 17.60
CA VAL A 43 -6.27 1.54 17.59
C VAL A 43 -7.39 1.80 16.58
N ALA A 44 -8.48 2.43 17.02
CA ALA A 44 -9.56 2.86 16.14
C ALA A 44 -9.08 4.04 15.26
N VAL A 45 -9.14 3.88 13.93
CA VAL A 45 -8.65 4.89 12.98
C VAL A 45 -9.76 5.37 12.06
N ILE A 46 -10.03 6.68 12.07
CA ILE A 46 -10.85 7.33 11.04
C ILE A 46 -9.98 7.51 9.79
N ASP A 47 -10.22 6.70 8.76
CA ASP A 47 -9.49 6.81 7.49
C ASP A 47 -10.08 7.89 6.59
N ARG A 48 -9.30 8.93 6.31
CA ARG A 48 -9.62 9.97 5.32
C ARG A 48 -8.55 10.10 4.24
N VAL A 49 -7.64 9.13 4.13
CA VAL A 49 -6.50 9.18 3.19
C VAL A 49 -6.94 8.81 1.79
N ARG A 50 -7.73 7.74 1.66
CA ARG A 50 -8.34 7.37 0.39
C ARG A 50 -9.58 8.24 0.19
N GLY A 51 -9.51 9.17 -0.77
CA GLY A 51 -10.70 9.87 -1.25
C GLY A 51 -11.70 8.90 -1.88
N ASN A 52 -12.83 9.44 -2.35
CA ASN A 52 -13.81 8.67 -3.13
C ASN A 52 -13.20 8.26 -4.48
N VAL A 53 -12.42 7.18 -4.49
CA VAL A 53 -12.02 6.49 -5.70
C VAL A 53 -13.25 5.72 -6.12
N GLY A 54 -13.83 6.08 -7.27
CA GLY A 54 -14.99 5.38 -7.82
C GLY A 54 -14.75 3.87 -7.89
N PRO A 55 -15.82 3.07 -8.05
CA PRO A 55 -15.69 1.63 -8.09
C PRO A 55 -14.66 1.21 -9.15
N PRO A 56 -13.91 0.12 -8.92
CA PRO A 56 -12.99 -0.39 -9.91
C PRO A 56 -13.72 -0.61 -11.24
N VAL A 57 -13.10 -0.18 -12.34
CA VAL A 57 -13.61 -0.48 -13.69
C VAL A 57 -13.60 -2.00 -13.83
N THR A 58 -14.77 -2.61 -14.05
CA THR A 58 -14.95 -4.06 -14.07
C THR A 58 -15.13 -4.63 -15.49
N ASP A 59 -15.29 -3.78 -16.50
CA ASP A 59 -15.45 -4.15 -17.91
C ASP A 59 -14.12 -4.44 -18.62
N TRP A 60 -13.26 -5.28 -18.01
CA TRP A 60 -12.06 -5.77 -18.68
C TRP A 60 -12.31 -7.16 -19.25
N ALA A 61 -11.95 -7.36 -20.52
CA ALA A 61 -11.92 -8.70 -21.09
C ALA A 61 -10.88 -9.55 -20.34
N ALA A 62 -11.24 -10.78 -19.98
CA ALA A 62 -10.32 -11.71 -19.31
C ALA A 62 -9.05 -11.89 -20.15
N VAL A 63 -7.89 -11.58 -19.56
CA VAL A 63 -6.60 -11.70 -20.23
C VAL A 63 -6.02 -13.09 -20.00
N GLU A 64 -5.93 -13.89 -21.07
CA GLU A 64 -5.23 -15.17 -20.98
C GLU A 64 -3.71 -14.95 -20.85
N LEU A 65 -3.16 -15.39 -19.71
CA LEU A 65 -1.74 -15.31 -19.41
C LEU A 65 -1.00 -16.53 -19.96
N ARG A 66 0.18 -16.29 -20.53
CA ARG A 66 1.12 -17.38 -20.86
C ARG A 66 1.69 -17.93 -19.55
N PRO A 67 2.15 -19.19 -19.49
CA PRO A 67 2.63 -19.81 -18.23
C PRO A 67 3.63 -18.96 -17.44
N TYR A 68 4.63 -18.38 -18.10
CA TYR A 68 5.62 -17.52 -17.42
C TYR A 68 5.03 -16.24 -16.83
N ARG A 69 3.96 -15.68 -17.44
CA ARG A 69 3.28 -14.49 -16.91
C ARG A 69 2.41 -14.85 -15.72
N ALA A 70 1.74 -15.99 -15.76
CA ALA A 70 0.99 -16.51 -14.63
C ALA A 70 1.93 -16.76 -13.43
N MET A 71 3.08 -17.40 -13.65
CA MET A 71 4.09 -17.59 -12.60
C MET A 71 4.61 -16.28 -12.03
N ALA A 72 4.86 -15.27 -12.88
CA ALA A 72 5.31 -13.96 -12.44
C ALA A 72 4.25 -13.23 -11.59
N LEU A 73 2.97 -13.32 -11.97
CA LEU A 73 1.86 -12.79 -11.18
C LEU A 73 1.77 -13.49 -9.83
N SER A 74 1.78 -14.83 -9.82
CA SER A 74 1.72 -15.61 -8.58
C SER A 74 2.90 -15.32 -7.65
N ALA A 75 4.12 -15.17 -8.18
CA ALA A 75 5.28 -14.79 -7.38
C ALA A 75 5.11 -13.40 -6.74
N TRP A 76 4.52 -12.45 -7.45
CA TRP A 76 4.24 -11.12 -6.93
C TRP A 76 3.12 -11.11 -5.88
N GLU A 77 2.09 -11.95 -6.06
CA GLU A 77 1.03 -12.14 -5.07
C GLU A 77 1.54 -12.79 -3.79
N LEU A 78 2.39 -13.81 -3.91
CA LEU A 78 3.07 -14.45 -2.78
C LEU A 78 4.02 -13.48 -2.06
N ALA A 79 4.56 -12.48 -2.76
CA ALA A 79 5.34 -11.38 -2.19
C ALA A 79 4.46 -10.21 -1.69
N GLU A 80 3.26 -10.52 -1.20
CA GLU A 80 2.31 -9.56 -0.62
C GLU A 80 1.95 -8.39 -1.56
N ARG A 81 1.96 -8.63 -2.87
CA ARG A 81 1.60 -7.64 -3.89
C ARG A 81 2.45 -6.38 -3.82
N ARG A 82 3.71 -6.51 -3.38
CA ARG A 82 4.69 -5.42 -3.27
C ARG A 82 6.05 -5.89 -3.75
N GLY A 83 6.41 -5.50 -4.98
CA GLY A 83 7.68 -5.88 -5.60
C GLY A 83 7.74 -5.52 -7.08
N LEU A 84 8.85 -5.87 -7.72
CA LEU A 84 9.10 -5.65 -9.16
C LEU A 84 8.97 -6.96 -9.94
N VAL A 85 8.20 -6.94 -11.03
CA VAL A 85 8.19 -8.02 -12.03
C VAL A 85 9.04 -7.59 -13.22
N ALA A 86 10.16 -8.29 -13.45
CA ALA A 86 11.06 -8.04 -14.57
C ALA A 86 10.80 -9.04 -15.71
N LEU A 87 10.38 -8.53 -16.88
CA LEU A 87 10.20 -9.32 -18.11
C LEU A 87 10.84 -8.58 -19.30
N PRO A 88 11.37 -9.30 -20.30
CA PRO A 88 11.94 -8.68 -21.50
C PRO A 88 10.92 -7.82 -22.26
N THR A 89 11.41 -6.94 -23.13
CA THR A 89 10.54 -6.20 -24.07
C THR A 89 9.78 -7.18 -24.97
N GLY A 90 8.54 -6.83 -25.36
CA GLY A 90 7.67 -7.73 -26.12
C GLY A 90 7.02 -8.88 -25.32
N ALA A 91 7.49 -9.19 -24.11
CA ALA A 91 6.95 -10.29 -23.29
C ALA A 91 5.58 -10.01 -22.63
N GLY A 92 4.90 -8.92 -22.99
CA GLY A 92 3.53 -8.66 -22.55
C GLY A 92 3.38 -8.20 -21.09
N LYS A 93 4.33 -7.40 -20.56
CA LYS A 93 4.24 -6.76 -19.21
C LYS A 93 2.90 -6.05 -18.98
N THR A 94 2.38 -5.35 -20.00
CA THR A 94 1.08 -4.68 -19.94
C THR A 94 -0.07 -5.64 -19.66
N ARG A 95 -0.07 -6.81 -20.31
CA ARG A 95 -1.09 -7.84 -20.08
C ARG A 95 -0.99 -8.51 -18.70
N LEU A 96 0.16 -8.42 -18.02
CA LEU A 96 0.30 -8.90 -16.64
C LEU A 96 -0.23 -7.88 -15.62
N ALA A 97 -0.19 -6.59 -15.96
CA ALA A 97 -0.62 -5.50 -15.07
C ALA A 97 -2.11 -5.17 -15.16
N MET A 98 -2.80 -5.70 -16.17
CA MET A 98 -4.26 -5.62 -16.35
C MET A 98 -4.93 -6.76 -15.60
#